data_AF-A0A7C6Z1R1-F1
#
_entry.id   AF-A0A7C6Z1R1-F1
#
_cell.length_a   1.000
_cell.length_b   1.000
_cell.length_c   1.000
_cell.angle_alpha   90.00
_cell.angle_beta   90.00
_cell.angle_gamma   90.00
#
_symmetry.space_group_name_H-M   'P 1'
#
loop_
_entity.id
_entity.type
_entity.pdbx_description
1 polymer ?
#
loop_
_entity_poly.entity_id
_entity_poly.type
_entity_poly.pdbx_seq_one_letter_code
_entity_poly.pdbx_strand_id
1 'polypeptide(L)'
;MILGYRPEACGMSGECTCYFVIEANGGVYPCDFYVLDKWYLGNIKDTGFGELSSSPKAIEFVESSKHIDPECPNCKWYSLCRGGCRRNREPFIDGKPALNYFCSSYKEFFEYAVPKLYEIAYSIKSNSRSHF
;
A
#
# COMPACT_ATOMS: atom_id res chain seq x y z
N MET A 1 4.69 -10.85 6.02
CA MET A 1 5.58 -9.83 6.58
C MET A 1 6.49 -10.43 7.63
N ILE A 2 5.96 -11.01 8.72
CA ILE A 2 6.79 -11.74 9.70
C ILE A 2 7.07 -13.18 9.25
N LEU A 3 6.04 -13.90 8.77
CA LEU A 3 6.19 -15.24 8.19
C LEU A 3 6.60 -15.25 6.70
N GLY A 4 7.07 -14.12 6.15
CA GLY A 4 7.48 -14.03 4.75
C GLY A 4 6.35 -13.83 3.71
N TYR A 5 5.08 -13.96 4.08
CA TYR A 5 3.95 -13.72 3.15
C TYR A 5 3.82 -12.24 2.75
N ARG A 6 3.19 -11.96 1.60
CA ARG A 6 2.81 -10.59 1.23
C ARG A 6 1.70 -10.08 2.16
N PRO A 7 1.67 -8.79 2.51
CA PRO A 7 0.55 -8.22 3.22
C PRO A 7 -0.71 -8.19 2.34
N GLU A 8 -1.87 -8.39 2.94
CA GLU A 8 -3.17 -8.32 2.26
C GLU A 8 -3.74 -6.89 2.25
N ALA A 9 -3.41 -6.09 3.27
CA ALA A 9 -3.81 -4.69 3.33
C ALA A 9 -2.98 -3.84 2.35
N CYS A 10 -3.66 -3.15 1.43
CA CYS A 10 -3.05 -2.34 0.37
C CYS A 10 -2.02 -1.33 0.89
N GLY A 11 -2.27 -0.68 2.03
CA GLY A 11 -1.35 0.30 2.60
C GLY A 11 -0.01 -0.25 3.11
N MET A 12 0.17 -1.57 3.17
CA MET A 12 1.36 -2.22 3.74
C MET A 12 2.28 -2.84 2.68
N SER A 13 1.87 -2.86 1.41
CA SER A 13 2.63 -3.44 0.28
C SER A 13 3.81 -2.55 -0.16
N GLY A 14 3.79 -1.26 0.17
CA GLY A 14 4.79 -0.27 -0.25
C GLY A 14 4.55 0.34 -1.62
N GLU A 15 3.55 -0.14 -2.35
CA GLU A 15 3.11 0.39 -3.63
C GLU A 15 1.58 0.35 -3.72
N CYS A 16 0.99 1.35 -4.35
CA CYS A 16 -0.44 1.41 -4.58
C CYS A 16 -0.88 0.34 -5.57
N THR A 17 -2.12 -0.10 -5.41
CA THR A 17 -2.85 -0.92 -6.38
C THR A 17 -4.10 -0.17 -6.82
N CYS A 18 -4.49 -0.30 -8.08
CA CYS A 18 -5.78 0.18 -8.54
C CYS A 18 -6.86 -0.84 -8.14
N TYR A 19 -7.67 -0.53 -7.13
CA TYR A 19 -8.73 -1.44 -6.65
C TYR A 19 -10.14 -1.01 -7.05
N PHE A 20 -10.26 -0.04 -7.96
CA PHE A 20 -11.52 0.38 -8.61
C PHE A 20 -12.62 0.80 -7.63
N VAL A 21 -12.46 1.97 -7.01
CA VAL A 21 -13.59 2.63 -6.35
C VAL A 21 -14.61 3.03 -7.41
N ILE A 22 -15.85 2.61 -7.25
CA ILE A 22 -16.94 2.92 -8.18
C ILE A 22 -17.96 3.78 -7.43
N GLU A 23 -18.12 5.02 -7.87
CA GLU A 23 -19.09 5.96 -7.34
C GLU A 23 -20.51 5.68 -7.86
N ALA A 24 -21.52 6.26 -7.22
CA ALA A 24 -22.93 6.00 -7.53
C ALA A 24 -23.32 6.31 -8.99
N ASN A 25 -22.63 7.25 -9.65
CA ASN A 25 -22.83 7.57 -11.06
C ASN A 25 -22.14 6.56 -12.03
N GLY A 26 -21.38 5.60 -11.51
CA GLY A 26 -20.58 4.64 -12.24
C GLY A 26 -19.12 5.07 -12.47
N GLY A 27 -18.73 6.27 -12.02
CA GLY A 27 -17.36 6.77 -12.16
C GLY A 27 -16.36 5.94 -11.38
N VAL A 28 -15.22 5.63 -12.00
CA VAL A 28 -14.21 4.72 -11.44
C VAL A 28 -12.92 5.45 -11.10
N TYR A 29 -12.36 5.15 -9.93
CA TYR A 29 -11.17 5.78 -9.35
C TYR A 29 -10.20 4.73 -8.79
N PRO A 30 -8.89 5.02 -8.71
CA PRO A 30 -7.92 4.01 -8.30
C PRO A 30 -7.89 3.73 -6.80
N CYS A 31 -8.35 4.67 -5.96
CA CYS A 31 -8.29 4.61 -4.51
C CYS A 31 -9.34 5.55 -3.87
N ASP A 32 -9.89 5.15 -2.73
CA ASP A 32 -10.86 5.88 -1.91
C ASP A 32 -10.37 7.25 -1.45
N PHE A 33 -9.08 7.37 -1.10
CA PHE A 33 -8.46 8.66 -0.77
C PHE A 33 -8.32 9.61 -1.97
N TYR A 34 -8.53 9.11 -3.19
CA TYR A 34 -8.23 9.83 -4.42
C TYR A 34 -9.42 9.78 -5.40
N VAL A 35 -10.64 9.85 -4.88
CA VAL A 35 -11.87 10.11 -5.65
C VAL A 35 -11.90 11.59 -6.06
N LEU A 36 -11.03 11.94 -7.00
CA LEU A 36 -10.81 13.29 -7.52
C LEU A 36 -10.79 13.24 -9.04
N ASP A 37 -11.27 14.29 -9.72
CA ASP A 37 -11.35 14.35 -11.19
C ASP A 37 -10.01 14.05 -11.89
N LYS A 38 -8.90 14.50 -11.28
CA LYS A 38 -7.53 14.17 -11.74
C LYS A 38 -7.33 12.66 -11.91
N TRP A 39 -7.90 11.86 -11.02
CA TRP A 39 -7.74 10.40 -10.97
C TRP A 39 -8.94 9.62 -11.51
N TYR A 40 -9.92 10.28 -12.14
CA TYR A 40 -11.03 9.61 -12.81
C TYR A 40 -10.55 8.72 -13.96
N LEU A 41 -10.80 7.41 -13.88
CA LEU A 41 -10.33 6.40 -14.82
C LEU A 41 -11.30 6.17 -15.98
N GLY A 42 -12.60 6.41 -15.77
CA GLY A 42 -13.67 6.11 -16.72
C GLY A 42 -14.98 5.80 -16.01
N ASN A 43 -16.01 5.37 -16.76
CA ASN A 43 -17.27 4.90 -16.20
C ASN A 43 -17.42 3.40 -16.41
N ILE A 44 -17.80 2.66 -15.37
CA ILE A 44 -17.93 1.19 -15.44
C ILE A 44 -19.02 0.73 -16.42
N LYS A 45 -19.96 1.60 -16.77
CA LYS A 45 -21.03 1.32 -17.74
C LYS A 45 -20.48 1.22 -19.17
N ASP A 46 -19.38 1.92 -19.45
CA ASP A 46 -18.85 2.13 -20.79
C ASP A 46 -17.47 1.46 -20.98
N THR A 47 -16.74 1.19 -19.89
CA THR A 47 -15.34 0.75 -19.93
C THR A 47 -15.12 -0.47 -19.03
N GLY A 48 -14.56 -1.54 -19.59
CA GLY A 48 -14.25 -2.76 -18.83
C GLY A 48 -13.05 -2.60 -17.89
N PHE A 49 -12.95 -3.43 -16.85
CA PHE A 49 -11.86 -3.37 -15.87
C PHE A 49 -10.46 -3.46 -16.48
N GLY A 50 -10.29 -4.25 -17.55
CA GLY A 50 -9.00 -4.36 -18.25
C GLY A 50 -8.53 -3.01 -18.80
N GLU A 51 -9.42 -2.27 -19.44
CA GLU A 51 -9.14 -0.93 -19.98
C GLU A 51 -8.98 0.12 -18.88
N LEU A 52 -9.82 0.07 -17.84
CA LEU A 52 -9.68 0.95 -16.67
C LEU A 52 -8.32 0.77 -15.99
N SER A 53 -7.87 -0.48 -15.85
CA SER A 53 -6.59 -0.84 -15.22
C SER A 53 -5.37 -0.38 -16.03
N SER A 54 -5.48 -0.38 -17.36
CA SER A 54 -4.43 0.02 -18.28
C SER A 54 -4.53 1.49 -18.72
N SER A 55 -5.49 2.24 -18.19
CA SER A 55 -5.64 3.66 -18.46
C SER A 55 -4.39 4.44 -18.03
N PRO A 56 -4.00 5.51 -18.75
CA PRO A 56 -2.82 6.31 -18.40
C PRO A 56 -2.82 6.81 -16.95
N LYS A 57 -3.99 7.18 -16.43
CA LYS A 57 -4.16 7.64 -15.05
C LYS A 57 -3.96 6.53 -14.01
N ALA A 58 -4.43 5.31 -14.28
CA ALA A 58 -4.22 4.17 -13.39
C ALA A 58 -2.72 3.81 -13.31
N ILE A 59 -2.05 3.79 -14.47
CA ILE A 59 -0.61 3.55 -14.56
C ILE A 59 0.16 4.65 -13.81
N GLU A 60 -0.12 5.93 -14.10
CA GLU A 60 0.51 7.07 -13.42
C GLU A 60 0.32 6.99 -11.90
N PHE A 61 -0.89 6.67 -11.43
CA PHE A 61 -1.19 6.57 -10.01
C PHE A 61 -0.32 5.51 -9.32
N VAL A 62 -0.23 4.31 -9.90
CA VAL A 62 0.57 3.21 -9.36
C VAL A 62 2.06 3.53 -9.44
N GLU A 63 2.57 3.99 -10.58
CA GLU A 63 3.98 4.33 -10.75
C GLU A 63 4.44 5.43 -9.78
N SER A 64 3.60 6.44 -9.53
CA SER A 64 3.91 7.52 -8.58
C SER A 64 4.14 7.04 -7.15
N SER A 65 3.61 5.87 -6.79
CA SER A 65 3.74 5.28 -5.46
C SER A 65 5.05 4.51 -5.25
N LYS A 66 5.69 4.04 -6.34
CA LYS A 66 6.83 3.13 -6.31
C LYS A 66 8.14 3.78 -5.87
N HIS A 67 8.20 5.11 -5.85
CA HIS A 67 9.37 5.81 -5.35
C HIS A 67 9.63 5.45 -3.88
N ILE A 68 10.86 5.05 -3.57
CA ILE A 68 11.32 4.73 -2.22
C ILE A 68 12.14 5.92 -1.72
N ASP A 69 11.73 6.47 -0.57
CA ASP A 69 12.46 7.55 0.08
C ASP A 69 13.88 7.09 0.51
N PRO A 70 14.93 7.92 0.38
CA PRO A 70 16.31 7.54 0.71
C PRO A 70 16.54 7.03 2.14
N GLU A 71 15.68 7.37 3.11
CA GLU A 71 15.77 6.81 4.47
C GLU A 71 15.34 5.33 4.55
N CYS A 72 14.56 4.86 3.59
CA CYS A 72 13.91 3.55 3.67
C CYS A 72 14.84 2.36 3.37
N PRO A 73 15.72 2.35 2.33
CA PRO A 73 16.50 1.16 1.96
C PRO A 73 17.40 0.60 3.06
N ASN A 74 17.95 1.46 3.91
CA ASN A 74 18.83 1.08 5.02
C ASN A 74 18.08 0.91 6.35
N CYS A 75 16.76 1.13 6.38
CA CYS A 75 15.96 0.96 7.58
C CYS A 75 15.75 -0.54 7.86
N LYS A 76 16.14 -1.02 9.05
CA LYS A 76 15.95 -2.42 9.44
C LYS A 76 14.49 -2.90 9.41
N TRP A 77 13.53 -1.97 9.47
CA TRP A 77 12.10 -2.25 9.42
C TRP A 77 11.50 -2.20 8.00
N TYR A 78 12.30 -1.93 6.97
CA TYR A 78 11.81 -1.78 5.60
C TYR A 78 11.04 -2.99 5.09
N SER A 79 11.48 -4.22 5.42
CA SER A 79 10.80 -5.46 5.02
C SER A 79 9.39 -5.61 5.62
N LEU A 80 9.09 -4.94 6.73
CA LEU A 80 7.78 -4.90 7.36
C LEU A 80 6.99 -3.66 6.91
N CYS A 81 7.61 -2.48 6.96
CA CYS A 81 6.96 -1.19 6.69
C CYS A 81 6.76 -0.90 5.19
N ARG A 82 7.79 -1.16 4.38
CA ARG A 82 7.89 -0.83 2.94
C ARG A 82 7.56 0.63 2.58
N GLY A 83 7.74 1.56 3.51
CA GLY A 83 7.37 2.98 3.34
C GLY A 83 5.88 3.28 3.57
N GLY A 84 5.06 2.26 3.84
CA GLY A 84 3.63 2.40 4.14
C GLY A 84 2.79 2.96 2.98
N CYS A 85 1.59 3.43 3.31
CA CYS A 85 0.63 3.92 2.33
C CYS A 85 1.10 5.23 1.67
N ARG A 86 0.97 5.34 0.33
CA ARG A 86 1.19 6.57 -0.46
C ARG A 86 0.47 7.78 0.14
N ARG A 87 -0.76 7.60 0.66
CA ARG A 87 -1.56 8.69 1.22
C ARG A 87 -0.87 9.40 2.39
N ASN A 88 -0.07 8.67 3.16
CA ASN A 88 0.69 9.21 4.31
C ASN A 88 2.06 9.75 3.90
N ARG A 89 2.33 9.86 2.59
CA ARG A 89 3.57 10.38 1.99
C ARG A 89 3.30 11.64 1.16
N GLU A 90 2.16 12.29 1.44
CA GLU A 90 1.79 13.60 0.93
C GLU A 90 2.32 14.68 1.91
N PRO A 91 2.65 15.90 1.43
CA PRO A 91 2.63 16.31 0.03
C PRO A 91 3.81 15.71 -0.76
N PHE A 92 3.64 15.59 -2.07
CA PHE A 92 4.74 15.23 -2.97
C PHE A 92 5.73 16.41 -3.07
N ILE A 93 7.03 16.11 -3.01
CA ILE A 93 8.14 17.05 -3.14
C ILE A 93 8.90 16.70 -4.42
N ASP A 94 9.07 17.67 -5.33
CA ASP A 94 9.70 17.47 -6.65
C ASP A 94 9.11 16.28 -7.44
N GLY A 95 7.79 16.12 -7.38
CA GLY A 95 7.07 15.04 -8.07
C GLY A 95 7.22 13.66 -7.42
N LYS A 96 7.83 13.56 -6.24
CA LYS A 96 8.05 12.31 -5.51
C LYS A 96 7.30 12.31 -4.18
N PRO A 97 6.75 11.15 -3.75
CA PRO A 97 6.15 11.02 -2.43
C PRO A 97 7.22 11.19 -1.34
N ALA A 98 6.92 12.01 -0.33
CA ALA A 98 7.81 12.27 0.80
C ALA A 98 8.00 11.02 1.68
N LEU A 99 8.84 11.16 2.72
CA LEU A 99 8.91 10.19 3.81
C LEU A 99 7.52 10.04 4.46
N ASN A 100 7.20 8.82 4.88
CA ASN A 100 5.93 8.55 5.55
C ASN A 100 5.79 9.41 6.81
N TYR A 101 4.69 10.13 6.95
CA TYR A 101 4.40 10.98 8.10
C TYR A 101 4.52 10.23 9.45
N PHE A 102 4.19 8.93 9.47
CA PHE A 102 4.28 8.07 10.66
C PHE A 102 5.60 7.27 10.74
N CYS A 103 6.65 7.64 9.99
CA CYS A 103 7.90 6.88 9.95
C CYS A 103 8.52 6.68 11.35
N SER A 104 8.59 7.73 12.18
CA SER A 104 9.09 7.64 13.56
C SER A 104 8.22 6.72 14.42
N SER A 105 6.89 6.87 14.34
CA SER A 105 5.94 6.03 15.05
C SER A 105 6.08 4.55 14.69
N TYR A 106 6.27 4.23 13.41
CA TYR A 106 6.53 2.86 12.97
C TYR A 106 7.85 2.33 13.51
N LYS A 107 8.94 3.12 13.46
CA LYS A 107 10.24 2.72 14.00
C LYS A 107 10.09 2.36 15.49
N GLU A 108 9.51 3.25 16.30
CA GLU A 108 9.29 3.03 17.73
C GLU A 108 8.37 1.83 18.02
N PHE A 109 7.24 1.74 17.31
CA PHE A 109 6.31 0.62 17.47
C PHE A 109 6.97 -0.71 17.13
N PHE A 110 7.74 -0.78 16.05
CA PHE A 110 8.37 -2.03 15.65
C PHE A 110 9.49 -2.47 16.59
N GLU A 111 10.26 -1.54 17.18
CA GLU A 111 11.19 -1.90 18.27
C GLU A 111 10.45 -2.60 19.42
N TYR A 112 9.30 -2.06 19.82
CA TYR A 112 8.53 -2.57 20.95
C TYR A 112 7.79 -3.88 20.64
N ALA A 113 7.14 -3.97 19.48
CA ALA A 113 6.14 -4.99 19.19
C ALA A 113 6.69 -6.19 18.42
N VAL A 114 7.70 -6.01 17.56
CA VAL A 114 8.13 -7.07 16.63
C VAL A 114 8.55 -8.37 17.34
N PRO A 115 9.31 -8.36 18.45
CA PRO A 115 9.64 -9.60 19.17
C PRO A 115 8.39 -10.42 19.55
N LYS A 116 7.37 -9.75 20.11
CA LYS A 116 6.10 -10.39 20.49
C LYS A 116 5.29 -10.86 19.27
N LEU A 117 5.33 -10.09 18.19
CA LEU A 117 4.66 -10.48 16.95
C LEU A 117 5.31 -11.73 16.31
N TYR A 118 6.63 -11.92 16.45
CA TYR A 118 7.29 -13.17 16.06
C TYR A 118 6.79 -14.36 16.89
N GLU A 119 6.68 -14.22 18.22
CA GLU A 119 6.15 -15.27 19.10
C GLU A 119 4.75 -15.72 18.67
N ILE A 120 3.84 -14.74 18.45
CA ILE A 120 2.48 -15.01 17.97
C ILE A 120 2.50 -15.71 16.61
N ALA A 121 3.30 -15.21 15.67
CA ALA A 121 3.39 -15.77 14.33
C ALA A 121 3.88 -17.23 14.33
N TYR A 122 4.87 -17.57 15.16
CA TYR A 122 5.36 -18.93 15.28
C TYR A 122 4.36 -19.87 15.96
N SER A 123 3.64 -19.39 16.97
CA SER A 123 2.57 -20.15 17.63
C SER A 123 1.44 -20.51 16.64
N ILE A 124 1.02 -19.57 15.79
CA ILE A 124 0.03 -19.84 14.75
C ILE A 124 0.55 -20.87 13.75
N LYS A 125 1.82 -20.76 13.34
CA LYS A 125 2.45 -21.68 12.38
C LYS A 125 2.61 -23.11 12.94
N SER A 126 2.87 -23.26 14.24
CA SER A 126 2.93 -24.59 14.86
C SER A 126 1.55 -25.23 14.98
N ASN A 127 0.52 -24.46 15.35
CA ASN A 127 -0.84 -24.97 15.52
C ASN A 127 -1.57 -25.26 14.20
N SER A 128 -1.15 -24.66 13.09
CA SER A 128 -1.70 -24.95 11.76
C SER A 128 -1.16 -26.26 11.14
N ARG A 129 -0.12 -26.87 11.73
CA ARG A 129 0.38 -28.20 11.32
C ARG A 129 -0.31 -29.38 12.01
N SER A 130 -1.13 -29.16 13.03
CA SER A 130 -1.85 -30.21 13.77
C SER A 130 -3.25 -30.52 13.26
N HIS A 131 -3.66 -29.90 12.14
CA HIS A 131 -5.00 -30.06 11.54
C HIS A 131 -4.99 -30.65 10.13
N PHE A 132 -3.88 -31.28 9.72
CA PHE A 132 -3.78 -32.12 8.51
C PHE A 132 -3.06 -33.42 8.83
#